data_AF-A0A3P7LVB9-F1
#
_entry.id   AF-A0A3P7LVB9-F1
#
_cell.length_a   1.000
_cell.length_b   1.000
_cell.length_c   1.000
_cell.angle_alpha   90.00
_cell.angle_beta   90.00
_cell.angle_gamma   90.00
#
_symmetry.space_group_name_H-M   'P 1'
#
loop_
_entity.id
_entity.type
_entity.pdbx_description
1 polymer ?
#
loop_
_entity_poly.entity_id
_entity_poly.type
_entity_poly.pdbx_seq_one_letter_code
_entity_poly.pdbx_strand_id
1 'polypeptide(L)'
;MRIFLAFSFYTNASILMDVNPPKKGTLRSLAAIRFLSMTWVAAGHSLGQSISADAMLPVLTMWNPFLSTTIINAFLSVDTYFLLSGTLVSYVFFKTKPALRYVKNPLTWLMYYVHRYLRLTPAIMLFIWFFVVMLPFTNGPWSVSVEGFLNSTDEFVEVCEKYWWRNMLYINNLYSVTKECYPITWYLAVDTQLYIVAPVFLVALFFSPIAGNFFYSLSYICPAYCLYCHNGIEANILSVFTVFLRLKLMLLLSSL
;
A
#
# COMPACT_ATOMS: atom_id res chain seq x y z
N MET A 1 2.13 33.12 3.21
CA MET A 1 0.81 33.17 2.51
C MET A 1 0.54 32.01 1.54
N ARG A 2 1.52 31.49 0.76
CA ARG A 2 1.25 30.40 -0.21
C ARG A 2 0.78 29.06 0.40
N ILE A 3 1.08 28.78 1.67
CA ILE A 3 0.67 27.55 2.36
C ILE A 3 -0.86 27.44 2.49
N PHE A 4 -1.56 28.55 2.78
CA PHE A 4 -3.02 28.53 2.91
C PHE A 4 -3.74 28.32 1.57
N LEU A 5 -3.11 28.67 0.45
CA LEU A 5 -3.65 28.39 -0.89
C LEU A 5 -3.71 26.88 -1.20
N ALA A 6 -2.91 26.05 -0.51
CA ALA A 6 -2.98 24.59 -0.65
C ALA A 6 -4.33 24.02 -0.16
N PHE A 7 -5.04 24.74 0.73
CA PHE A 7 -6.36 24.36 1.25
C PHE A 7 -7.51 25.15 0.61
N SER A 8 -7.26 25.92 -0.46
CA SER A 8 -8.29 26.66 -1.18
C SER A 8 -9.29 25.70 -1.83
N PHE A 9 -10.52 25.68 -1.31
CA PHE A 9 -11.58 24.83 -1.88
C PHE A 9 -11.83 25.17 -3.35
N TYR A 10 -11.91 26.45 -3.71
CA TYR A 10 -12.16 26.90 -5.09
C TYR A 10 -11.10 26.38 -6.05
N THR A 11 -9.82 26.55 -5.72
CA THR A 11 -8.70 26.14 -6.57
C THR A 11 -8.61 24.61 -6.68
N ASN A 12 -8.75 23.90 -5.55
CA ASN A 12 -8.70 22.44 -5.55
C ASN A 12 -9.90 21.83 -6.28
N ALA A 13 -11.11 22.35 -6.08
CA ALA A 13 -12.32 21.89 -6.76
C ALA A 13 -12.24 22.13 -8.28
N SER A 14 -11.71 23.27 -8.72
CA SER A 14 -11.48 23.53 -10.14
C SER A 14 -10.49 22.55 -10.77
N ILE A 15 -9.46 22.11 -10.04
CA ILE A 15 -8.51 21.09 -10.52
C ILE A 15 -9.14 19.70 -10.53
N LEU A 16 -9.97 19.38 -9.52
CA LEU A 16 -10.67 18.10 -9.39
C LEU A 16 -11.74 17.90 -10.46
N MET A 17 -12.45 18.97 -10.83
CA MET A 17 -13.49 18.97 -11.86
C MET A 17 -12.94 19.23 -13.26
N ASP A 18 -11.62 19.33 -13.42
CA ASP A 18 -10.99 19.50 -14.72
C ASP A 18 -11.14 18.21 -15.56
N VAL A 19 -11.89 18.29 -16.65
CA VAL A 19 -12.14 17.18 -17.59
C VAL A 19 -11.24 17.26 -18.83
N ASN A 20 -10.28 18.20 -18.85
CA ASN A 20 -9.34 18.33 -19.94
C ASN A 20 -8.51 17.04 -20.14
N PRO A 21 -8.05 16.77 -21.38
CA PRO A 21 -7.21 15.61 -21.64
C PRO A 21 -5.98 15.61 -20.73
N PRO A 22 -5.66 14.47 -20.10
CA PRO A 22 -4.57 14.40 -19.13
C PRO A 22 -3.24 14.78 -19.77
N LYS A 23 -2.36 15.40 -18.98
CA LYS A 23 -1.01 15.77 -19.42
C LYS A 23 -0.28 14.57 -20.02
N LYS A 24 0.45 14.78 -21.12
CA LYS A 24 1.16 13.73 -21.86
C LYS A 24 2.03 12.88 -20.90
N GLY A 25 1.81 11.57 -20.94
CA GLY A 25 2.54 10.60 -20.12
C GLY A 25 1.97 10.36 -18.72
N THR A 26 0.69 10.70 -18.51
CA THR A 26 -0.14 10.20 -17.40
C THR A 26 -0.80 8.89 -17.83
N LEU A 27 -0.66 7.82 -17.04
CA LEU A 27 -1.24 6.52 -17.35
C LEU A 27 -2.70 6.45 -16.86
N ARG A 28 -3.66 6.74 -17.74
CA ARG A 28 -5.11 6.81 -17.42
C ARG A 28 -5.67 5.52 -16.83
N SER A 29 -5.21 4.37 -17.33
CA SER A 29 -5.62 3.05 -16.82
C SER A 29 -5.30 2.84 -15.34
N LEU A 30 -4.22 3.44 -14.81
CA LEU A 30 -3.87 3.34 -13.39
C LEU A 30 -4.91 4.02 -12.50
N ALA A 31 -5.56 5.10 -12.97
CA ALA A 31 -6.60 5.77 -12.21
C ALA A 31 -7.86 4.89 -12.05
N ALA A 32 -8.25 4.19 -13.12
CA ALA A 32 -9.36 3.23 -13.08
C ALA A 32 -9.06 2.05 -12.13
N ILE A 33 -7.85 1.49 -12.20
CA ILE A 33 -7.44 0.42 -11.29
C ILE A 33 -7.49 0.90 -9.83
N ARG A 34 -6.95 2.08 -9.53
CA ARG A 34 -7.01 2.66 -8.17
C ARG A 34 -8.44 2.80 -7.66
N PHE A 35 -9.35 3.26 -8.51
CA PHE A 35 -10.75 3.44 -8.12
C PHE A 35 -11.41 2.10 -7.77
N LEU A 36 -11.23 1.09 -8.62
CA LEU A 36 -11.76 -0.25 -8.38
C LEU A 36 -11.17 -0.86 -7.11
N SER A 37 -9.85 -0.77 -6.93
CA SER A 37 -9.17 -1.30 -5.74
C SER A 37 -9.57 -0.58 -4.46
N MET A 38 -9.73 0.74 -4.48
CA MET A 38 -10.17 1.52 -3.31
C MET A 38 -11.58 1.11 -2.88
N THR A 39 -12.46 0.92 -3.85
CA THR A 39 -13.84 0.51 -3.61
C THR A 39 -13.88 -0.89 -3.01
N TRP A 40 -13.03 -1.80 -3.50
CA TRP A 40 -12.91 -3.16 -2.99
C TRP A 40 -12.36 -3.20 -1.55
N VAL A 41 -11.27 -2.48 -1.25
CA VAL A 41 -10.73 -2.33 0.12
C VAL A 41 -11.80 -1.77 1.06
N ALA A 42 -12.49 -0.71 0.65
CA ALA A 42 -13.51 -0.06 1.47
C ALA A 42 -14.69 -1.00 1.77
N ALA A 43 -15.15 -1.75 0.77
CA ALA A 43 -16.19 -2.77 0.97
C ALA A 43 -15.73 -3.86 1.94
N GLY A 44 -14.50 -4.38 1.78
CA GLY A 44 -13.92 -5.39 2.65
C GLY A 44 -13.82 -4.95 4.11
N HIS A 45 -13.30 -3.74 4.36
CA HIS A 45 -13.20 -3.20 5.73
C HIS A 45 -14.56 -2.88 6.35
N SER A 46 -15.52 -2.38 5.56
CA SER A 46 -16.87 -2.08 6.06
C SER A 46 -17.57 -3.35 6.54
N LEU A 47 -17.42 -4.45 5.79
CA LEU A 47 -17.97 -5.75 6.15
C LEU A 47 -17.20 -6.40 7.30
N GLY A 48 -15.87 -6.35 7.27
CA GLY A 48 -15.01 -6.90 8.34
C GLY A 48 -15.23 -6.24 9.70
N GLN A 49 -15.45 -4.92 9.74
CA GLN A 49 -15.77 -4.21 10.98
C GLN A 49 -17.21 -4.45 11.47
N SER A 50 -18.08 -4.98 10.61
CA SER A 50 -19.47 -5.32 10.93
C SER A 50 -19.66 -6.82 11.20
N ILE A 51 -18.57 -7.58 11.39
CA ILE A 51 -18.56 -9.03 11.65
C ILE A 51 -19.41 -9.40 12.87
N SER A 52 -19.39 -8.54 13.88
CA SER A 52 -20.09 -8.67 15.16
C SER A 52 -21.56 -8.20 15.10
N ALA A 53 -22.00 -7.68 13.95
CA ALA A 53 -23.38 -7.33 13.68
C ALA A 53 -24.00 -8.34 12.69
N ASP A 54 -25.33 -8.46 12.68
CA ASP A 54 -26.06 -9.31 11.70
C ASP A 54 -25.80 -8.94 10.22
N ALA A 55 -25.03 -7.88 9.96
CA ALA A 55 -24.63 -7.37 8.66
C ALA A 55 -23.75 -8.34 7.84
N MET A 56 -23.07 -9.32 8.46
CA MET A 56 -22.28 -10.32 7.72
C MET A 56 -23.11 -11.50 7.20
N LEU A 57 -24.28 -11.75 7.80
CA LEU A 57 -25.13 -12.89 7.44
C LEU A 57 -25.61 -12.85 5.97
N PRO A 58 -26.01 -11.70 5.39
CA PRO A 58 -26.34 -11.60 3.97
C PRO A 58 -25.17 -11.91 3.02
N VAL A 59 -23.93 -11.63 3.44
CA VAL A 59 -22.71 -11.90 2.64
C VAL A 59 -22.37 -13.39 2.65
N LEU A 60 -22.47 -14.04 3.81
CA LEU A 60 -22.22 -15.48 3.94
C LEU A 60 -23.29 -16.33 3.26
N THR A 61 -24.51 -15.79 3.13
CA THR A 61 -25.64 -16.42 2.45
C THR A 61 -25.75 -16.04 0.96
N MET A 62 -24.82 -15.23 0.44
CA MET A 62 -24.78 -14.94 -1.00
C MET A 62 -24.57 -16.23 -1.80
N TRP A 63 -25.51 -16.50 -2.70
CA TRP A 63 -25.50 -17.68 -3.57
C TRP A 63 -24.33 -17.75 -4.56
N ASN A 64 -23.61 -16.64 -4.78
CA ASN A 64 -22.51 -16.59 -5.73
C ASN A 64 -21.15 -16.82 -5.02
N PRO A 65 -20.53 -18.00 -5.17
CA PRO A 65 -19.28 -18.31 -4.49
C PRO A 65 -18.11 -17.42 -4.95
N PHE A 66 -18.15 -16.94 -6.19
CA PHE A 66 -17.11 -16.05 -6.73
C PHE A 66 -17.16 -14.66 -6.07
N LEU A 67 -18.34 -14.05 -5.99
CA LEU A 67 -18.50 -12.74 -5.35
C LEU A 67 -18.23 -12.80 -3.84
N SER A 68 -18.72 -13.84 -3.16
CA SER A 68 -18.48 -14.05 -1.73
C SER A 68 -16.97 -14.23 -1.45
N THR A 69 -16.28 -15.08 -2.21
CA THR A 69 -14.82 -15.26 -2.09
C THR A 69 -14.06 -13.97 -2.38
N THR A 70 -14.47 -13.21 -3.40
CA THR A 70 -13.82 -11.94 -3.78
C THR A 70 -13.92 -10.91 -2.67
N ILE A 71 -15.09 -10.77 -2.04
CA ILE A 71 -15.33 -9.82 -0.95
C ILE A 71 -14.57 -10.22 0.32
N ILE A 72 -14.59 -11.51 0.67
CA ILE A 72 -13.90 -12.02 1.87
C ILE A 72 -12.37 -11.93 1.70
N ASN A 73 -11.83 -12.13 0.50
CA ASN A 73 -10.40 -12.00 0.19
C ASN A 73 -9.99 -10.57 -0.17
N ALA A 74 -10.52 -9.57 0.53
CA ALA A 74 -10.21 -8.17 0.29
C ALA A 74 -8.72 -7.83 0.39
N PHE A 75 -7.90 -8.63 1.07
CA PHE A 75 -6.44 -8.49 1.10
C PHE A 75 -5.81 -8.46 -0.30
N LEU A 76 -6.35 -9.20 -1.26
CA LEU A 76 -5.86 -9.21 -2.66
C LEU A 76 -5.97 -7.84 -3.34
N SER A 77 -6.89 -6.99 -2.89
CA SER A 77 -7.01 -5.63 -3.42
C SER A 77 -5.80 -4.76 -3.04
N VAL A 78 -5.15 -5.01 -1.90
CA VAL A 78 -3.94 -4.31 -1.46
C VAL A 78 -2.76 -4.60 -2.39
N ASP A 79 -2.70 -5.82 -2.93
CA ASP A 79 -1.68 -6.25 -3.88
C ASP A 79 -1.66 -5.38 -5.15
N THR A 80 -2.85 -4.95 -5.57
CA THR A 80 -2.96 -4.03 -6.70
C THR A 80 -2.30 -2.69 -6.41
N TYR A 81 -2.32 -2.21 -5.16
CA TYR A 81 -1.62 -0.98 -4.77
C TYR A 81 -0.11 -1.15 -4.77
N PHE A 82 0.40 -2.29 -4.29
CA PHE A 82 1.83 -2.62 -4.40
C PHE A 82 2.26 -2.68 -5.86
N LEU A 83 1.45 -3.29 -6.72
CA LEU A 83 1.65 -3.32 -8.17
C LEU A 83 1.70 -1.94 -8.80
N LEU A 84 0.75 -1.07 -8.46
CA LEU A 84 0.71 0.30 -8.96
C LEU A 84 1.91 1.12 -8.49
N SER A 85 2.34 0.93 -7.23
CA SER A 85 3.50 1.60 -6.63
C SER A 85 4.79 1.24 -7.39
N GLY A 86 5.08 -0.06 -7.54
CA GLY A 86 6.26 -0.54 -8.27
C GLY A 86 6.25 -0.16 -9.75
N THR A 87 5.08 -0.24 -10.41
CA THR A 87 4.92 0.16 -11.82
C THR A 87 5.22 1.64 -12.02
N LEU A 88 4.68 2.51 -11.16
CA LEU A 88 4.87 3.95 -11.26
C LEU A 88 6.33 4.35 -11.03
N VAL A 89 6.96 3.77 -10.01
CA VAL A 89 8.38 3.99 -9.70
C VAL A 89 9.26 3.60 -10.87
N SER A 90 9.03 2.41 -11.45
CA SER A 90 9.76 1.93 -12.62
C SER A 90 9.51 2.79 -13.86
N TYR A 91 8.25 3.13 -14.13
CA TYR A 91 7.86 3.97 -15.27
C TYR A 91 8.54 5.34 -15.21
N VAL A 92 8.52 6.01 -14.05
CA VAL A 92 9.17 7.31 -13.88
C VAL A 92 10.68 7.19 -14.04
N PHE A 93 11.30 6.16 -13.46
CA PHE A 93 12.75 5.94 -13.57
C PHE A 93 13.20 5.78 -15.04
N PHE A 94 12.55 4.89 -15.80
CA PHE A 94 12.92 4.67 -17.21
C PHE A 94 12.53 5.82 -18.13
N LYS A 95 11.42 6.51 -17.84
CA LYS A 95 10.99 7.69 -18.60
C LYS A 95 11.95 8.86 -18.45
N THR A 96 12.49 9.09 -17.25
CA THR A 96 13.43 10.18 -16.98
C THR A 96 14.81 9.93 -17.61
N LYS A 97 15.14 8.68 -17.98
CA LYS A 97 16.44 8.29 -18.56
C LYS A 97 17.62 8.93 -17.81
N PRO A 98 17.77 8.66 -16.50
CA PRO A 98 18.75 9.34 -15.67
C PRO A 98 20.16 9.10 -16.21
N ALA A 99 20.96 10.17 -16.26
CA ALA A 99 22.37 10.06 -16.58
C ALA A 99 23.10 9.14 -15.58
N LEU A 100 24.14 8.44 -16.02
CA LEU A 100 24.90 7.52 -15.17
C LEU A 100 25.44 8.19 -13.88
N ARG A 101 25.85 9.46 -13.98
CA ARG A 101 26.28 10.28 -12.83
C ARG A 101 25.16 10.44 -11.79
N TYR A 102 23.91 10.55 -12.22
CA TYR A 102 22.76 10.70 -11.33
C TYR A 102 22.47 9.39 -10.58
N VAL A 103 22.54 8.26 -11.26
CA VAL A 103 22.33 6.91 -10.70
C VAL A 103 23.43 6.54 -9.70
N LYS A 104 24.69 6.92 -9.96
CA LYS A 104 25.83 6.65 -9.07
C LYS A 104 25.92 7.58 -7.86
N ASN A 105 25.17 8.68 -7.83
CA ASN A 105 25.26 9.65 -6.74
C ASN A 105 24.42 9.17 -5.53
N PRO A 106 25.01 8.92 -4.34
CA PRO A 106 24.26 8.49 -3.16
C PRO A 106 23.26 9.55 -2.67
N LEU A 107 23.53 10.85 -2.89
CA LEU A 107 22.62 11.93 -2.51
C LEU A 107 21.28 11.85 -3.26
N THR A 108 21.29 11.40 -4.50
CA THR A 108 20.08 11.18 -5.30
C THR A 108 19.13 10.20 -4.60
N TRP A 109 19.68 9.08 -4.14
CA TRP A 109 18.89 8.03 -3.47
C TRP A 109 18.45 8.47 -2.08
N LEU A 110 19.29 9.22 -1.36
CA LEU A 110 18.88 9.84 -0.10
C LEU A 110 17.69 10.78 -0.30
N MET A 111 17.75 11.69 -1.29
CA MET A 111 16.65 12.60 -1.62
C MET A 111 15.39 11.84 -2.04
N TYR A 112 15.53 10.75 -2.81
CA TYR A 112 14.43 9.87 -3.19
C TYR A 112 13.66 9.33 -1.97
N TYR A 113 14.37 8.85 -0.93
CA TYR A 113 13.73 8.38 0.30
C TYR A 113 13.15 9.52 1.15
N VAL A 114 13.89 10.63 1.30
CA VAL A 114 13.44 11.79 2.09
C VAL A 114 12.16 12.40 1.51
N HIS A 115 12.08 12.57 0.19
CA HIS A 115 10.87 13.09 -0.46
C HIS A 115 9.65 12.22 -0.20
N ARG A 116 9.81 10.89 -0.21
CA ARG A 116 8.70 9.99 0.09
C ARG A 116 8.29 10.04 1.56
N TYR A 117 9.26 10.03 2.46
CA TYR A 117 9.01 10.10 3.90
C TYR A 117 8.26 11.39 4.26
N LEU A 118 8.73 12.55 3.79
CA LEU A 118 8.07 13.84 4.02
C LEU A 118 6.68 13.94 3.38
N ARG A 119 6.40 13.16 2.35
CA ARG A 119 5.08 13.11 1.70
C ARG A 119 4.07 12.26 2.48
N LEU A 120 4.49 11.14 3.04
CA LEU A 120 3.59 10.14 3.65
C LEU A 120 3.46 10.32 5.16
N THR A 121 4.59 10.49 5.86
CA THR A 121 4.64 10.49 7.32
C THR A 121 3.76 11.57 7.97
N PRO A 122 3.75 12.83 7.50
CA PRO A 122 2.93 13.86 8.16
C PRO A 122 1.43 13.53 8.11
N ALA A 123 0.96 13.00 6.98
CA ALA A 123 -0.46 12.67 6.81
C ALA A 123 -0.87 11.49 7.70
N ILE A 124 -0.06 10.42 7.74
CA ILE A 124 -0.41 9.25 8.54
C ILE A 124 -0.28 9.53 10.04
N MET A 125 0.71 10.31 10.47
CA MET A 125 0.88 10.67 11.88
C MET A 125 -0.24 11.59 12.36
N LEU A 126 -0.68 12.54 11.54
CA LEU A 126 -1.86 13.38 11.84
C LEU A 126 -3.11 12.52 11.98
N PHE A 127 -3.31 11.55 11.07
CA PHE A 127 -4.46 10.66 11.12
C PHE A 127 -4.45 9.77 12.37
N ILE A 128 -3.31 9.15 12.70
CA ILE A 128 -3.16 8.34 13.91
C ILE A 128 -3.42 9.20 15.15
N TRP A 129 -2.87 10.40 15.21
CA TRP A 129 -3.11 11.33 16.32
C TRP A 129 -4.61 11.66 16.46
N PHE A 130 -5.26 12.03 15.36
CA PHE A 130 -6.70 12.29 15.35
C PHE A 130 -7.50 11.06 15.79
N PHE A 131 -7.14 9.87 15.31
CA PHE A 131 -7.80 8.62 15.66
C PHE A 131 -7.68 8.34 17.17
N VAL A 132 -6.47 8.42 17.74
CA VAL A 132 -6.22 8.18 19.17
C VAL A 132 -6.93 9.19 20.06
N VAL A 133 -6.97 10.47 19.67
CA VAL A 133 -7.64 11.52 20.44
C VAL A 133 -9.16 11.38 20.39
N MET A 134 -9.72 10.98 19.24
CA MET A 134 -11.17 10.89 19.07
C MET A 134 -11.77 9.59 19.63
N LEU A 135 -11.01 8.49 19.64
CA LEU A 135 -11.52 7.17 20.03
C LEU A 135 -12.20 7.15 21.43
N PRO A 136 -11.64 7.79 22.49
CA PRO A 136 -12.29 7.84 23.81
C PRO A 136 -13.63 8.58 23.83
N PHE A 137 -13.87 9.47 22.86
CA PHE A 137 -15.13 10.22 22.76
C PHE A 137 -16.20 9.46 21.95
N THR A 138 -15.88 8.28 21.41
CA THR A 138 -16.80 7.48 20.58
C THR A 138 -17.57 6.41 21.35
N ASN A 139 -17.96 6.71 22.60
CA ASN A 139 -18.77 5.80 23.41
C ASN A 139 -20.17 5.63 22.80
N GLY A 140 -20.44 4.45 22.22
CA GLY A 140 -21.74 4.15 21.59
C GLY A 140 -21.86 2.71 21.10
N PRO A 141 -22.99 2.33 20.47
CA PRO A 141 -23.22 0.96 20.00
C PRO A 141 -22.12 0.44 19.06
N TRP A 142 -21.48 1.34 18.32
CA TRP A 142 -20.34 1.02 17.46
C TRP A 142 -19.10 0.60 18.27
N SER A 143 -18.73 1.30 19.35
CA SER A 143 -17.54 0.95 20.15
C SER A 143 -17.68 -0.44 20.77
N VAL A 144 -18.90 -0.81 21.21
CA VAL A 144 -19.24 -2.16 21.70
C VAL A 144 -19.15 -3.21 20.59
N SER A 145 -19.60 -2.88 19.37
CA SER A 145 -19.51 -3.81 18.23
C SER A 145 -18.07 -4.11 17.82
N VAL A 146 -17.13 -3.18 18.03
CA VAL A 146 -15.72 -3.32 17.67
C VAL A 146 -14.87 -3.88 18.82
N GLU A 147 -15.43 -3.97 20.03
CA GLU A 147 -14.77 -4.48 21.24
C GLU A 147 -14.24 -5.91 21.07
N GLY A 148 -14.96 -6.77 20.32
CA GLY A 148 -14.50 -8.11 19.96
C GLY A 148 -13.29 -8.16 18.99
N PHE A 149 -12.97 -7.05 18.30
CA PHE A 149 -11.81 -6.91 17.43
C PHE A 149 -10.67 -6.11 18.09
N LEU A 150 -10.96 -5.22 19.04
CA LEU A 150 -9.99 -4.29 19.66
C LEU A 150 -9.84 -4.45 21.19
N ASN A 151 -10.36 -5.52 21.81
CA ASN A 151 -10.48 -5.74 23.26
C ASN A 151 -11.27 -4.65 24.00
N SER A 152 -10.81 -3.39 23.97
CA SER A 152 -11.49 -2.19 24.43
C SER A 152 -10.88 -0.95 23.75
N THR A 153 -11.64 0.16 23.67
CA THR A 153 -11.11 1.43 23.14
C THR A 153 -9.95 1.96 23.95
N ASP A 154 -9.94 1.72 25.27
CA ASP A 154 -8.90 2.22 26.18
C ASP A 154 -7.60 1.44 26.01
N GLU A 155 -7.67 0.11 25.92
CA GLU A 155 -6.48 -0.73 25.64
C GLU A 155 -5.84 -0.36 24.30
N PHE A 156 -6.66 -0.03 23.30
CA PHE A 156 -6.15 0.42 22.00
C PHE A 156 -5.38 1.74 22.10
N VAL A 157 -5.89 2.70 22.88
CA VAL A 157 -5.22 3.98 23.13
C VAL A 157 -3.87 3.73 23.81
N GLU A 158 -3.84 2.91 24.85
CA GLU A 158 -2.60 2.55 25.56
C GLU A 158 -1.55 1.90 24.63
N VAL A 159 -1.98 0.97 23.77
CA VAL A 159 -1.12 0.33 22.76
C VAL A 159 -0.58 1.40 21.81
N CYS A 160 -1.41 2.35 21.38
CA CYS A 160 -0.97 3.42 20.49
C CYS A 160 0.03 4.37 21.15
N GLU A 161 -0.22 4.81 22.39
CA GLU A 161 0.71 5.65 23.14
C GLU A 161 2.08 5.00 23.31
N LYS A 162 2.13 3.67 23.46
CA LYS A 162 3.37 2.93 23.62
C LYS A 162 4.10 2.65 22.31
N TYR A 163 3.37 2.43 21.22
CA TYR A 163 3.92 1.88 19.97
C TYR A 163 3.73 2.76 18.71
N TRP A 164 3.21 3.99 18.82
CA TRP A 164 3.02 4.91 17.69
C TRP A 164 4.28 5.11 16.83
N TRP A 165 5.45 5.14 17.45
CA TRP A 165 6.75 5.35 16.78
C TRP A 165 7.06 4.26 15.75
N ARG A 166 6.47 3.07 15.87
CA ARG A 166 6.64 1.98 14.90
C ARG A 166 6.00 2.30 13.54
N ASN A 167 4.90 3.05 13.53
CA ASN A 167 4.26 3.53 12.30
C ASN A 167 5.10 4.62 11.64
N MET A 168 5.73 5.48 12.44
CA MET A 168 6.65 6.50 11.93
C MET A 168 7.85 5.86 11.22
N LEU A 169 8.36 4.75 11.74
CA LEU A 169 9.47 3.99 11.15
C LEU A 169 9.04 2.97 10.10
N TYR A 170 7.74 2.78 9.86
CA TYR A 170 7.21 1.77 8.93
C TYR A 170 7.67 0.33 9.23
N ILE A 171 7.72 -0.04 10.51
CA ILE A 171 8.11 -1.38 10.99
C ILE A 171 7.02 -2.06 11.83
N ASN A 172 5.81 -1.49 11.87
CA ASN A 172 4.71 -2.02 12.68
C ASN A 172 4.33 -3.46 12.28
N ASN A 173 4.39 -3.79 10.99
CA ASN A 173 4.09 -5.13 10.46
C ASN A 173 5.10 -6.22 10.83
N LEU A 174 6.25 -5.88 11.43
CA LEU A 174 7.25 -6.86 11.88
C LEU A 174 6.98 -7.39 13.29
N TYR A 175 5.97 -6.84 13.95
CA TYR A 175 5.60 -7.19 15.31
C TYR A 175 4.24 -7.88 15.33
N SER A 176 3.85 -8.39 16.50
CA SER A 176 2.54 -9.02 16.68
C SER A 176 1.41 -8.01 16.46
N VAL A 177 0.32 -8.46 15.83
CA VAL A 177 -0.90 -7.69 15.54
C VAL A 177 -1.53 -7.05 16.79
N THR A 178 -1.33 -7.64 17.97
CA THR A 178 -1.82 -7.11 19.25
C THR A 178 -1.04 -5.89 19.76
N LYS A 179 0.08 -5.55 19.11
CA LYS A 179 0.96 -4.42 19.47
C LYS A 179 1.03 -3.37 18.36
N GLU A 180 0.04 -3.35 17.46
CA GLU A 180 -0.04 -2.41 16.35
C GLU A 180 -0.91 -1.20 16.70
N CYS A 181 -0.31 -0.01 16.63
CA CYS A 181 -1.03 1.25 16.72
C CYS A 181 -1.68 1.51 15.35
N TYR A 182 -2.97 1.18 15.20
CA TYR A 182 -3.73 1.23 13.94
C TYR A 182 -3.34 0.14 12.92
N PRO A 183 -3.97 -1.05 12.99
CA PRO A 183 -3.62 -2.22 12.18
C PRO A 183 -3.60 -1.93 10.67
N ILE A 184 -4.54 -1.12 10.16
CA ILE A 184 -4.65 -0.80 8.73
C ILE A 184 -3.37 -0.15 8.17
N THR A 185 -2.49 0.43 8.98
CA THR A 185 -1.19 0.95 8.51
C THR A 185 -0.21 -0.12 8.00
N TRP A 186 -0.46 -1.41 8.23
CA TRP A 186 0.44 -2.49 7.82
C TRP A 186 0.82 -2.42 6.34
N TYR A 187 -0.13 -2.07 5.45
CA TYR A 187 0.14 -2.01 4.01
C TYR A 187 1.11 -0.88 3.67
N LEU A 188 1.04 0.24 4.41
CA LEU A 188 1.93 1.37 4.19
C LEU A 188 3.36 1.05 4.65
N ALA A 189 3.50 0.23 5.69
CA ALA A 189 4.78 -0.32 6.10
C ALA A 189 5.40 -1.20 5.01
N VAL A 190 4.62 -2.14 4.47
CA VAL A 190 5.05 -3.01 3.36
C VAL A 190 5.40 -2.20 2.10
N ASP A 191 4.56 -1.23 1.69
CA ASP A 191 4.84 -0.35 0.54
C ASP A 191 6.11 0.50 0.73
N THR A 192 6.42 0.88 1.98
CA THR A 192 7.68 1.56 2.31
C THR A 192 8.87 0.63 2.19
N GLN A 193 8.77 -0.57 2.76
CA GLN A 193 9.82 -1.59 2.68
C GLN A 193 10.11 -1.97 1.23
N LEU A 194 9.09 -2.25 0.41
CA LEU A 194 9.24 -2.57 -1.01
C LEU A 194 9.91 -1.43 -1.80
N TYR A 195 9.59 -0.18 -1.49
CA TYR A 195 10.20 0.97 -2.13
C TYR A 195 11.64 1.23 -1.70
N ILE A 196 12.01 0.87 -0.47
CA ILE A 196 13.40 0.89 -0.01
C ILE A 196 14.24 -0.06 -0.87
N VAL A 197 13.71 -1.24 -1.17
CA VAL A 197 14.39 -2.24 -2.00
C VAL A 197 14.31 -1.93 -3.50
N ALA A 198 13.30 -1.18 -3.97
CA ALA A 198 13.07 -0.91 -5.39
C ALA A 198 14.31 -0.38 -6.16
N PRO A 199 15.12 0.57 -5.65
CA PRO A 199 16.37 1.01 -6.28
C PRO A 199 17.35 -0.11 -6.63
N VAL A 200 17.46 -1.16 -5.80
CA VAL A 200 18.35 -2.30 -6.05
C VAL A 200 17.96 -2.98 -7.37
N PHE A 201 16.66 -3.22 -7.56
CA PHE A 201 16.12 -3.80 -8.78
C PHE A 201 16.24 -2.85 -9.98
N LEU A 202 15.95 -1.56 -9.80
CA LEU A 202 16.03 -0.57 -10.87
C LEU A 202 17.46 -0.38 -11.39
N VAL A 203 18.42 -0.28 -10.47
CA VAL A 203 19.84 -0.13 -10.80
C VAL A 203 20.37 -1.41 -11.45
N ALA A 204 20.03 -2.59 -10.91
CA ALA A 204 20.40 -3.85 -11.53
C ALA A 204 19.87 -3.95 -12.98
N LEU A 205 18.60 -3.63 -13.21
CA LEU A 205 17.97 -3.64 -14.53
C LEU A 205 18.55 -2.56 -15.47
N PHE A 206 18.95 -1.40 -14.94
CA PHE A 206 19.59 -0.33 -15.71
C PHE A 206 20.95 -0.74 -16.26
N PHE A 207 21.76 -1.48 -15.49
CA PHE A 207 23.08 -1.94 -15.92
C PHE A 207 23.05 -3.24 -16.72
N SER A 208 22.19 -4.18 -16.34
CA SER A 208 22.06 -5.45 -17.05
C SER A 208 20.67 -6.09 -16.87
N PRO A 209 19.96 -6.43 -17.96
CA PRO A 209 18.69 -7.14 -17.87
C PRO A 209 18.83 -8.56 -17.28
N ILE A 210 20.03 -9.15 -17.35
CA ILE A 210 20.32 -10.47 -16.77
C ILE A 210 20.41 -10.36 -15.25
N ALA A 211 21.13 -9.36 -14.74
CA ALA A 211 21.23 -9.11 -13.30
C ALA A 211 19.86 -8.77 -12.69
N GLY A 212 19.05 -7.95 -13.38
CA GLY A 212 17.68 -7.67 -12.97
C GLY A 212 16.81 -8.92 -12.87
N ASN A 213 16.86 -9.81 -13.87
CA ASN A 213 16.12 -11.08 -13.84
C ASN A 213 16.59 -12.03 -12.72
N PHE A 214 17.88 -12.03 -12.40
CA PHE A 214 18.42 -12.85 -11.30
C PHE A 214 17.89 -12.40 -9.93
N PHE A 215 17.93 -11.09 -9.64
CA PHE A 215 17.36 -10.59 -8.39
C PHE A 215 15.85 -10.82 -8.32
N TYR A 216 15.16 -10.70 -9.45
CA TYR A 216 13.74 -11.03 -9.55
C TYR A 216 13.45 -12.50 -9.22
N SER A 217 14.15 -13.46 -9.83
CA SER A 217 13.92 -14.88 -9.56
C SER A 217 14.26 -15.26 -8.11
N LEU A 218 15.35 -14.69 -7.56
CA LEU A 218 15.75 -14.91 -6.17
C LEU A 218 14.67 -14.45 -5.19
N SER A 219 14.02 -13.30 -5.46
CA SER A 219 12.96 -12.77 -4.61
C SER A 219 11.69 -13.63 -4.56
N TYR A 220 11.47 -14.50 -5.56
CA TYR A 220 10.37 -15.48 -5.56
C TYR A 220 10.76 -16.78 -4.83
N ILE A 221 11.94 -17.29 -5.14
CA ILE A 221 12.39 -18.61 -4.67
C ILE A 221 12.69 -18.58 -3.17
N CYS A 222 13.30 -17.51 -2.67
CA CYS A 222 13.74 -17.43 -1.28
C CYS A 222 12.55 -17.47 -0.29
N PRO A 223 11.49 -16.64 -0.43
CA PRO A 223 10.33 -16.71 0.46
C PRO A 223 9.55 -18.03 0.33
N ALA A 224 9.38 -18.55 -0.90
CA ALA A 224 8.71 -19.83 -1.12
C ALA A 224 9.45 -20.99 -0.44
N TYR A 225 10.79 -20.99 -0.50
CA TYR A 225 11.63 -21.97 0.18
C TYR A 225 11.56 -21.81 1.71
N CYS A 226 11.63 -20.59 2.23
CA CYS A 226 11.48 -20.35 3.68
C CYS A 226 10.12 -20.79 4.22
N LEU A 227 9.03 -20.52 3.49
CA LEU A 227 7.68 -20.95 3.86
C LEU A 227 7.51 -22.46 3.82
N TYR A 228 8.09 -23.11 2.80
CA TYR A 228 8.14 -24.56 2.71
C TYR A 228 8.88 -25.18 3.90
N CYS A 229 10.06 -24.64 4.26
CA CYS A 229 10.86 -25.14 5.39
C CYS A 229 10.22 -24.89 6.76
N HIS A 230 9.49 -23.79 6.95
CA HIS A 230 8.93 -23.43 8.26
C HIS A 230 7.55 -24.04 8.51
N ASN A 231 6.69 -24.12 7.50
CA ASN A 231 5.27 -24.43 7.70
C ASN A 231 4.78 -25.71 6.99
N GLY A 232 5.54 -26.29 6.05
CA GLY A 232 5.05 -27.43 5.25
C GLY A 232 3.79 -27.12 4.41
N ILE A 233 3.48 -25.83 4.20
CA ILE A 233 2.30 -25.34 3.47
C ILE A 233 2.74 -24.80 2.09
N GLU A 234 1.98 -25.10 1.04
CA GLU A 234 2.17 -24.53 -0.29
C GLU A 234 1.99 -23.00 -0.29
N ALA A 235 2.99 -22.28 -0.78
CA ALA A 235 3.10 -20.84 -0.65
C ALA A 235 2.12 -20.08 -1.58
N ASN A 236 1.05 -19.51 -1.02
CA ASN A 236 0.23 -18.49 -1.71
C ASN A 236 0.91 -17.12 -1.61
N ILE A 237 1.85 -16.84 -2.51
CA ILE A 237 2.56 -15.56 -2.60
C ILE A 237 2.22 -14.90 -3.94
N LEU A 238 1.07 -14.23 -3.99
CA LEU A 238 0.55 -13.62 -5.22
C LEU A 238 0.65 -12.09 -5.26
N SER A 239 1.07 -11.45 -4.17
CA SER A 239 0.85 -10.02 -3.97
C SER A 239 1.88 -9.07 -4.57
N VAL A 240 3.15 -9.48 -4.62
CA VAL A 240 4.25 -8.56 -5.00
C VAL A 240 4.71 -8.76 -6.45
N PHE A 241 4.29 -9.84 -7.14
CA PHE A 241 5.05 -10.37 -8.28
C PHE A 241 4.43 -10.23 -9.68
N THR A 242 3.15 -9.84 -9.80
CA THR A 242 2.50 -9.60 -11.12
C THR A 242 3.03 -8.34 -11.84
N VAL A 243 3.75 -7.48 -11.13
CA VAL A 243 4.32 -6.19 -11.59
C VAL A 243 5.39 -6.36 -12.66
N PHE A 244 6.34 -7.27 -12.42
CA PHE A 244 7.55 -7.36 -13.23
C PHE A 244 7.35 -8.22 -14.48
N LEU A 245 6.45 -9.21 -14.42
CA LEU A 245 6.02 -9.97 -15.60
C LEU A 245 5.39 -9.07 -16.66
N ARG A 246 4.60 -8.06 -16.23
CA ARG A 246 4.00 -7.06 -17.13
C ARG A 246 5.00 -5.99 -17.59
N LEU A 247 6.01 -5.65 -16.77
CA LEU A 247 7.08 -4.71 -17.16
C LEU A 247 7.96 -5.28 -18.28
N LYS A 248 8.29 -6.58 -18.21
CA LYS A 248 9.00 -7.28 -19.30
C LYS A 248 8.16 -7.34 -20.58
N LEU A 249 6.85 -7.53 -20.46
CA LEU A 249 5.90 -7.47 -21.59
C LEU A 249 5.81 -6.06 -22.20
N MET A 250 5.74 -5.00 -21.39
CA MET A 250 5.73 -3.61 -21.87
C MET A 250 7.06 -3.20 -22.50
N LEU A 251 8.19 -3.67 -21.97
CA LEU A 251 9.51 -3.41 -22.56
C LEU A 251 9.66 -4.11 -23.92
N LEU A 252 9.19 -5.36 -24.04
CA LEU A 252 9.15 -6.11 -25.31
C LEU A 252 8.21 -5.46 -26.34
N LEU A 253 7.08 -4.91 -25.90
CA LEU A 253 6.13 -4.18 -26.76
C LEU A 253 6.59 -2.76 -27.14
N SER A 254 7.54 -2.18 -26.39
CA SER A 254 8.15 -0.88 -26.71
C SER A 254 9.39 -0.98 -27.62
N SER A 255 9.85 -2.21 -27.87
CA SER A 255 10.93 -2.55 -28.80
C SER A 255 10.43 -3.15 -30.13
N LEU A 256 9.11 -3.16 -30.33
CA LEU A 256 8.40 -3.41 -31.59
C LEU A 256 7.74 -2.10 -32.04
#